data_AF-A0A9P4KJT8-F1
#
_entry.id   AF-A0A9P4KJT8-F1
#
_cell.length_a   1.000
_cell.length_b   1.000
_cell.length_c   1.000
_cell.angle_alpha   90.00
_cell.angle_beta   90.00
_cell.angle_gamma   90.00
#
_symmetry.space_group_name_H-M   'P 1'
#
loop_
_entity.id
_entity.type
_entity.pdbx_description
1 polymer ?
#
loop_
_entity_poly.entity_id
_entity_poly.type
_entity_poly.pdbx_seq_one_letter_code
_entity_poly.pdbx_strand_id
1 'polypeptide(L)'
;MPPSKLAVATSSVTRLVKEEASYHKELEQQAARIKTLELNKSDENAEYQLKQERQALEETKNVFPTVRTKIQEALKKLEEELEATKAEGGDAATEVTKAKEAIVEGKKALSEVS
;
A
#
# COMPACT_ATOMS: atom_id res chain seq x y z
N MET A 1 6.82 -8.11 26.85
CA MET A 1 6.40 -6.72 27.06
C MET A 1 5.57 -6.31 25.84
N PRO A 2 4.43 -5.60 26.00
CA PRO A 2 3.65 -5.13 24.86
C PRO A 2 4.47 -4.13 24.01
N PRO A 3 4.22 -4.05 22.69
CA PRO A 3 4.91 -3.08 21.84
C PRO A 3 4.59 -1.64 22.25
N SER A 4 5.55 -0.73 22.06
CA SER A 4 5.35 0.70 22.27
C SER A 4 4.31 1.26 21.29
N LYS A 5 3.74 2.44 21.61
CA LYS A 5 2.83 3.12 20.69
C LYS A 5 3.51 3.46 19.36
N LEU A 6 4.77 3.89 19.40
CA LEU A 6 5.59 4.16 18.22
C LEU A 6 5.79 2.90 17.36
N ALA A 7 6.09 1.76 17.98
CA ALA A 7 6.25 0.49 17.27
C ALA A 7 4.93 0.00 16.63
N VAL A 8 3.79 0.21 17.31
CA VAL A 8 2.46 -0.12 16.78
C VAL A 8 2.10 0.77 15.59
N ALA A 9 2.34 2.08 15.69
CA ALA A 9 2.11 3.03 14.60
C ALA A 9 3.01 2.72 13.39
N THR A 10 4.29 2.44 13.63
CA THR A 10 5.25 2.03 12.60
C THR A 10 4.76 0.79 11.85
N SER A 11 4.39 -0.26 12.59
CA SER A 11 3.90 -1.51 12.01
C SER A 11 2.62 -1.33 11.19
N SER A 12 1.77 -0.37 11.57
CA SER A 12 0.53 -0.06 10.85
C SER A 12 0.83 0.56 9.48
N VAL A 13 1.75 1.52 9.40
CA VAL A 13 2.20 2.10 8.13
C VAL A 13 2.85 1.04 7.25
N THR A 14 3.80 0.26 7.77
CA THR A 14 4.48 -0.79 7.00
C THR A 14 3.51 -1.82 6.41
N ARG A 15 2.46 -2.21 7.15
CA ARG A 15 1.45 -3.15 6.64
C ARG A 15 0.65 -2.55 5.49
N LEU A 16 0.22 -1.30 5.63
CA LEU A 16 -0.57 -0.62 4.60
C LEU A 16 0.24 -0.37 3.32
N VAL A 17 1.52 -0.01 3.45
CA VAL A 17 2.44 0.13 2.29
C VAL A 17 2.59 -1.21 1.56
N LYS A 18 2.74 -2.32 2.29
CA LYS A 18 2.79 -3.66 1.69
C LYS A 18 1.47 -4.05 1.02
N GLU A 19 0.35 -3.66 1.60
CA GLU A 19 -0.98 -3.86 1.02
C GLU A 19 -1.12 -3.08 -0.31
N GLU A 20 -0.77 -1.79 -0.35
CA GLU A 20 -0.76 -1.00 -1.58
C GLU A 20 0.15 -1.62 -2.66
N ALA A 21 1.37 -2.03 -2.29
CA ALA A 21 2.29 -2.71 -3.19
C ALA A 21 1.73 -4.03 -3.75
N SER A 22 0.94 -4.76 -2.95
CA SER A 22 0.28 -5.99 -3.41
C SER A 22 -0.77 -5.72 -4.48
N TYR A 23 -1.57 -4.66 -4.34
CA TYR A 23 -2.54 -4.25 -5.35
C TYR A 23 -1.86 -3.76 -6.63
N HIS A 24 -0.70 -3.09 -6.54
CA HIS A 24 0.08 -2.73 -7.73
C HIS A 24 0.52 -3.97 -8.52
N LYS A 25 1.05 -4.98 -7.81
CA LYS A 25 1.43 -6.25 -8.43
C LYS A 25 0.23 -6.97 -9.04
N GLU A 26 -0.93 -6.90 -8.41
CA GLU A 26 -2.17 -7.48 -8.96
C GLU A 26 -2.59 -6.79 -10.27
N LEU A 27 -2.53 -5.45 -10.33
CA LEU A 27 -2.80 -4.69 -11.56
C LEU A 27 -1.85 -5.09 -12.69
N GLU A 28 -0.55 -5.24 -12.41
CA GLU A 28 0.43 -5.69 -13.42
C GLU A 28 0.08 -7.07 -13.99
N GLN A 29 -0.33 -7.99 -13.11
CA GLN A 29 -0.71 -9.35 -13.52
C GLN A 29 -2.01 -9.36 -14.33
N GLN A 30 -3.04 -8.63 -13.90
CA GLN A 30 -4.30 -8.47 -14.64
C GLN A 30 -4.06 -7.82 -16.01
N ALA A 31 -3.25 -6.76 -16.08
CA ALA A 31 -2.90 -6.11 -17.34
C ALA A 31 -2.16 -7.05 -18.30
N ALA A 32 -1.25 -7.88 -17.79
CA ALA A 32 -0.55 -8.89 -18.59
C ALA A 32 -1.51 -9.98 -19.12
N ARG A 33 -2.48 -10.42 -18.31
CA ARG A 33 -3.52 -11.37 -18.75
C ARG A 33 -4.43 -10.77 -19.81
N ILE A 34 -4.90 -9.53 -19.62
CA ILE A 34 -5.69 -8.79 -20.60
C ILE A 34 -4.96 -8.71 -21.94
N LYS A 35 -3.68 -8.31 -21.94
CA LYS A 35 -2.87 -8.24 -23.17
C LYS A 35 -2.75 -9.59 -23.86
N THR A 36 -2.65 -10.67 -23.11
CA THR A 36 -2.57 -12.04 -23.66
C THR A 36 -3.91 -12.44 -24.30
N LEU A 37 -5.03 -12.15 -23.64
CA LEU A 37 -6.38 -12.41 -24.17
C LEU A 37 -6.69 -11.59 -25.42
N GLU A 38 -6.23 -10.34 -25.48
CA GLU A 38 -6.41 -9.47 -26.66
C GLU A 38 -5.68 -10.00 -27.91
N LEU A 39 -4.59 -10.74 -27.73
CA LEU A 39 -3.82 -11.37 -28.80
C LEU A 39 -4.42 -12.73 -29.23
N ASN A 40 -5.08 -13.46 -28.33
CA ASN A 40 -5.65 -14.78 -28.59
C ASN A 40 -7.17 -14.72 -28.82
N LYS A 41 -7.59 -14.17 -29.97
CA LYS A 41 -9.01 -14.00 -30.33
C LYS A 41 -9.72 -15.27 -30.86
N SER A 42 -9.02 -16.41 -30.91
CA SER A 42 -9.55 -17.66 -31.47
C SER A 42 -10.32 -18.52 -30.47
N ASP A 43 -10.32 -18.14 -29.18
CA ASP A 43 -11.11 -18.80 -28.14
C ASP A 43 -12.54 -18.24 -28.16
N GLU A 44 -13.54 -19.11 -28.24
CA GLU A 44 -14.97 -18.76 -28.23
C GLU A 44 -15.36 -17.95 -26.98
N ASN A 45 -14.62 -18.10 -25.88
CA ASN A 45 -14.83 -17.40 -24.62
C ASN A 45 -13.90 -16.18 -24.44
N ALA A 46 -13.05 -15.84 -25.42
CA ALA A 46 -12.04 -14.77 -25.29
C ALA A 46 -12.66 -13.43 -24.89
N GLU A 47 -13.79 -13.04 -25.49
CA GLU A 47 -14.46 -11.77 -25.19
C GLU A 47 -15.04 -11.74 -23.78
N TYR A 48 -15.62 -12.85 -23.32
CA TYR A 48 -16.16 -12.97 -21.98
C TYR A 48 -15.04 -12.89 -20.93
N GLN A 49 -13.96 -13.65 -21.12
CA GLN A 49 -12.78 -13.62 -20.23
C GLN A 49 -12.15 -12.23 -20.20
N LEU A 50 -12.02 -11.57 -21.36
CA LEU A 50 -11.47 -10.22 -21.46
C LEU A 50 -12.33 -9.21 -20.69
N LYS A 51 -13.65 -9.30 -20.78
CA LYS A 51 -14.57 -8.44 -20.03
C LYS A 51 -14.43 -8.65 -18.51
N GLN A 52 -14.33 -9.90 -18.07
CA GLN A 52 -14.14 -10.22 -16.65
C GLN A 52 -12.80 -9.69 -16.12
N GLU A 53 -11.69 -9.91 -16.82
CA GLU A 53 -10.38 -9.41 -16.38
C GLU A 53 -10.32 -7.88 -16.36
N ARG A 54 -10.97 -7.20 -17.32
CA ARG A 54 -11.10 -5.74 -17.29
C ARG A 54 -11.92 -5.25 -16.10
N GLN A 55 -13.01 -5.94 -15.76
CA GLN A 55 -13.80 -5.61 -14.58
C GLN A 55 -12.98 -5.79 -13.29
N ALA A 56 -12.28 -6.92 -13.15
CA ALA A 56 -11.41 -7.18 -12.00
C ALA A 56 -10.32 -6.10 -11.86
N LEU A 57 -9.74 -5.66 -12.97
CA LEU A 57 -8.76 -4.58 -13.00
C LEU A 57 -9.32 -3.24 -12.51
N GLU A 58 -10.54 -2.89 -12.91
CA GLU A 58 -11.20 -1.68 -12.39
C GLU A 58 -11.59 -1.82 -10.90
N GLU A 59 -12.01 -3.01 -10.46
CA GLU A 59 -12.27 -3.29 -9.04
C GLU A 59 -11.00 -3.10 -8.20
N THR A 60 -9.85 -3.64 -8.63
CA THR A 60 -8.56 -3.43 -7.95
C THR A 60 -8.17 -1.94 -7.94
N LYS A 61 -8.36 -1.20 -9.05
CA LYS A 61 -8.11 0.26 -9.09
C LYS A 61 -8.94 1.02 -8.06
N ASN A 62 -10.20 0.63 -7.88
CA ASN A 62 -11.12 1.28 -6.95
C ASN A 62 -10.76 1.07 -5.47
N VAL A 63 -9.88 0.12 -5.15
CA VAL A 63 -9.39 -0.10 -3.78
C VAL A 63 -8.34 0.95 -3.38
N PHE A 64 -7.52 1.42 -4.32
CA PHE A 64 -6.40 2.34 -4.04
C PHE A 64 -6.79 3.61 -3.28
N PRO A 65 -7.87 4.35 -3.62
CA PRO A 65 -8.25 5.54 -2.88
C PRO A 65 -8.44 5.27 -1.39
N THR A 66 -9.07 4.14 -1.04
CA THR A 66 -9.31 3.78 0.36
C THR A 66 -8.02 3.39 1.08
N VAL A 67 -7.14 2.63 0.43
CA VAL A 67 -5.83 2.24 1.00
C VAL A 67 -4.94 3.47 1.22
N ARG A 68 -4.91 4.39 0.26
CA ARG A 68 -4.13 5.63 0.36
C ARG A 68 -4.60 6.54 1.46
N THR A 69 -5.91 6.71 1.63
CA THR A 69 -6.47 7.46 2.78
C THR A 69 -6.01 6.83 4.10
N LYS A 70 -6.06 5.49 4.22
CA LYS A 70 -5.57 4.80 5.42
C LYS A 70 -4.07 5.00 5.64
N ILE A 71 -3.26 5.02 4.58
CA ILE A 71 -1.81 5.31 4.66
C ILE A 71 -1.59 6.74 5.16
N GLN A 72 -2.31 7.73 4.62
CA GLN A 72 -2.22 9.12 5.06
C GLN A 72 -2.56 9.29 6.54
N GLU A 73 -3.65 8.66 6.99
CA GLU A 73 -4.06 8.69 8.41
C GLU A 73 -3.02 8.00 9.31
N ALA A 74 -2.51 6.84 8.89
CA ALA A 74 -1.49 6.10 9.63
C ALA A 74 -0.15 6.87 9.69
N LEU A 75 0.24 7.56 8.62
CA LEU A 75 1.42 8.43 8.58
C LEU A 75 1.29 9.58 9.57
N LYS A 76 0.15 10.28 9.58
CA LYS A 76 -0.11 11.37 10.52
C LYS A 76 0.02 10.87 11.96
N LYS A 77 -0.58 9.71 12.28
CA LYS A 77 -0.48 9.11 13.61
C LYS A 77 0.97 8.73 13.97
N LEU A 78 1.72 8.19 13.03
CA LEU A 78 3.13 7.84 13.24
C LEU A 78 4.00 9.08 13.51
N GLU A 79 3.76 10.16 12.77
CA GLU A 79 4.44 11.44 13.00
C GLU A 79 4.11 12.01 14.40
N GLU A 80 2.85 11.96 14.83
CA GLU A 80 2.43 12.37 16.18
C GLU A 80 3.13 11.57 17.30
N GLU A 81 3.16 10.24 17.19
CA GLU A 81 3.82 9.36 18.17
C GLU A 81 5.35 9.54 18.18
N LEU A 82 5.94 9.87 17.02
CA LEU A 82 7.37 10.15 16.90
C LEU A 82 7.76 11.42 17.64
N GLU A 83 6.95 12.49 17.55
CA GLU A 83 7.19 13.72 18.31
C GLU A 83 6.97 13.52 19.81
N ALA A 84 5.94 12.76 20.21
CA ALA A 84 5.71 12.41 21.62
C ALA A 84 6.91 11.64 22.22
N THR A 85 7.44 10.65 21.49
CA THR A 85 8.60 9.85 21.94
C THR A 85 9.85 10.71 22.14
N LYS A 86 10.09 11.72 21.27
CA LYS A 86 11.21 12.65 21.43
C LYS A 86 11.05 13.54 22.67
N ALA A 87 9.83 14.02 22.94
CA ALA A 87 9.53 14.88 24.09
C ALA A 87 9.72 14.16 25.43
N GLU A 88 9.47 12.85 25.47
CA GLU A 88 9.66 12.02 26.67
C GLU A 88 11.13 11.65 26.94
N GLY A 89 12.07 12.03 26.08
CA GLY A 89 13.50 11.78 26.27
C GLY A 89 13.87 10.29 26.23
N GLY A 90 13.04 9.45 25.64
CA GLY A 90 13.24 8.00 25.60
C GLY A 90 14.43 7.59 24.74
N ASP A 91 15.27 6.68 25.26
CA ASP A 91 16.33 6.01 24.49
C ASP A 91 15.70 4.92 23.60
N ALA A 92 15.00 5.35 22.54
CA ALA A 92 14.31 4.50 21.58
C ALA A 92 14.91 4.66 20.17
N ALA A 93 16.22 4.87 20.07
CA ALA A 93 16.91 5.20 18.80
C ALA A 93 16.56 4.24 17.65
N THR A 94 16.43 2.94 17.94
CA THR A 94 16.05 1.92 16.96
C THR A 94 14.60 2.06 16.49
N GLU A 95 13.65 2.34 17.39
CA GLU A 95 12.24 2.52 17.02
C GLU A 95 12.04 3.83 16.25
N VAL A 96 12.72 4.90 16.67
CA VAL A 96 12.74 6.20 15.99
C VAL A 96 13.28 6.07 14.56
N THR A 97 14.33 5.26 14.36
CA THR A 97 14.89 5.01 13.03
C THR A 97 13.88 4.29 12.14
N LYS A 98 13.28 3.20 12.62
CA LYS A 98 12.26 2.44 11.87
C LYS A 98 11.02 3.28 11.57
N ALA A 99 10.59 4.12 12.49
CA ALA A 99 9.48 5.03 12.29
C ALA A 99 9.77 6.03 11.15
N LYS A 100 10.98 6.60 11.12
CA LYS A 100 11.39 7.50 10.03
C LYS A 100 11.45 6.78 8.67
N GLU A 101 11.98 5.56 8.63
CA GLU A 101 11.99 4.74 7.42
C GLU A 101 10.56 4.47 6.92
N ALA A 102 9.65 4.05 7.82
CA ALA A 102 8.25 3.82 7.48
C ALA A 102 7.53 5.09 6.99
N ILE A 103 7.86 6.27 7.53
CA ILE A 103 7.34 7.56 7.02
C ILE A 103 7.81 7.80 5.58
N VAL A 104 9.10 7.58 5.30
CA VAL A 104 9.65 7.76 3.95
C VAL A 104 8.98 6.79 2.97
N GLU A 105 8.87 5.52 3.34
CA GLU A 105 8.20 4.50 2.51
C GLU A 105 6.73 4.83 2.27
N GLY A 106 5.98 5.23 3.31
CA GLY A 106 4.57 5.60 3.16
C GLY A 106 4.37 6.84 2.28
N LYS A 107 5.23 7.86 2.41
CA LYS A 107 5.21 9.04 1.53
C LYS A 107 5.55 8.67 0.09
N LYS A 108 6.52 7.76 -0.11
CA LYS A 108 6.88 7.25 -1.43
C LYS A 108 5.68 6.56 -2.08
N ALA A 109 5.01 5.66 -1.36
CA ALA A 109 3.85 4.92 -1.85
C ALA A 109 2.71 5.86 -2.31
N LEU A 110 2.48 6.96 -1.58
CA LEU A 110 1.51 8.00 -1.98
C LEU A 110 1.96 8.84 -3.19
N SER A 111 3.27 9.02 -3.39
CA SER A 111 3.84 9.88 -4.45
C SER A 111 3.99 9.21 -5.80
N GLU A 112 4.08 7.88 -5.86
CA GLU A 112 4.29 7.12 -7.11
C GLU A 112 3.14 7.25 -8.12
N VAL A 113 2.06 7.98 -7.78
CA VAL A 113 0.88 8.17 -8.64
C VAL A 113 0.43 9.65 -8.71
N SER A 114 1.33 10.61 -8.43
CA SER A 114 1.13 12.04 -8.78
C SER A 114 1.71 12.40 -10.14
#